data_AF-A0A1Y4BJ45-F1
#
_entry.id   AF-A0A1Y4BJ45-F1
#
_cell.length_a   1.000
_cell.length_b   1.000
_cell.length_c   1.000
_cell.angle_alpha   90.00
_cell.angle_beta   90.00
_cell.angle_gamma   90.00
#
_symmetry.space_group_name_H-M   'P 1'
#
loop_
_entity.id
_entity.type
_entity.pdbx_description
1 polymer ?
#
loop_
_entity_poly.entity_id
_entity_poly.type
_entity_poly.pdbx_seq_one_letter_code
_entity_poly.pdbx_strand_id
1 'polypeptide(L)' 'MVEKANSIYAKGGYTDTQAQRNILSNPFKRFEDMRMLHHTKTLGVIQVDESVWKKLTREEKQEIERICDEKLENYYRRFK' A
#
# COMPACT_ATOMS: atom_id res chain seq x y z
N MET A 1 -13.68 -12.51 11.93
CA MET A 1 -12.23 -12.46 11.63
C MET A 1 -12.05 -11.76 10.30
N VAL A 2 -11.15 -10.76 10.24
CA VAL A 2 -10.90 -9.95 9.03
C VAL A 2 -10.05 -10.72 8.01
N GLU A 3 -9.23 -11.68 8.47
CA GLU A 3 -8.36 -12.50 7.63
C GLU A 3 -8.97 -13.87 7.28
N LYS A 4 -8.71 -14.35 6.05
CA LYS A 4 -9.14 -15.69 5.59
C LYS A 4 -8.35 -16.78 6.32
N ALA A 5 -8.98 -17.91 6.64
CA ALA A 5 -8.33 -19.02 7.35
C ALA A 5 -7.10 -19.61 6.64
N ASN A 6 -7.02 -19.47 5.31
CA ASN A 6 -5.87 -19.90 4.51
C ASN A 6 -4.79 -18.82 4.34
N SER A 7 -5.00 -17.62 4.88
CA SER A 7 -4.06 -16.50 4.82
C SER A 7 -2.78 -16.80 5.59
N ILE A 8 -1.63 -16.36 5.06
CA ILE A 8 -0.35 -16.46 5.79
C ILE A 8 -0.40 -15.67 7.10
N TYR A 9 -1.20 -14.59 7.13
CA TYR A 9 -1.39 -13.74 8.30
C TYR A 9 -2.22 -14.44 9.39
N ALA A 10 -3.07 -15.39 9.03
CA ALA A 10 -3.88 -16.18 9.97
C ALA A 10 -3.13 -17.40 10.52
N LYS A 11 -2.15 -17.94 9.79
CA LYS A 11 -1.38 -19.14 10.18
C LYS A 11 -0.27 -18.85 11.19
N GLY A 12 0.17 -17.60 11.30
CA GLY A 12 1.31 -17.21 12.15
C GLY A 12 2.65 -17.76 11.64
N GLY A 13 3.76 -17.37 12.30
CA GLY A 13 5.10 -17.91 12.02
C GLY A 13 5.75 -17.49 10.69
N TYR A 14 5.23 -16.44 10.02
CA TYR A 14 5.85 -15.90 8.82
C TYR A 14 6.93 -14.88 9.15
N THR A 15 7.93 -14.74 8.28
CA THR A 15 8.95 -13.68 8.38
C THR A 15 8.49 -12.40 7.69
N ASP A 16 9.05 -11.25 8.09
CA ASP A 16 8.77 -9.96 7.45
C ASP A 16 9.00 -10.01 5.93
N THR A 17 10.05 -10.72 5.49
CA THR A 17 10.34 -10.95 4.07
C THR A 17 9.23 -11.72 3.36
N GLN A 18 8.64 -12.74 4.01
CA GLN A 18 7.52 -13.50 3.45
C GLN A 18 6.24 -12.66 3.37
N ALA A 19 5.97 -11.84 4.38
CA ALA A 19 4.86 -10.90 4.37
C ALA A 19 5.02 -9.87 3.25
N GLN A 20 6.19 -9.24 3.15
CA GLN A 20 6.49 -8.26 2.11
C GLN A 20 6.33 -8.85 0.71
N ARG A 21 6.90 -10.04 0.45
CA ARG A 21 6.74 -10.72 -0.85
C ARG A 21 5.27 -11.01 -1.15
N ASN A 22 4.47 -11.40 -0.17
CA ASN A 22 3.05 -11.66 -0.36
C ASN A 22 2.28 -10.38 -0.74
N ILE A 23 2.52 -9.28 -0.03
CA ILE A 23 1.88 -7.98 -0.31
C ILE A 23 2.28 -7.49 -1.70
N LEU A 24 3.58 -7.50 -2.01
CA LEU A 24 4.11 -6.95 -3.26
C LEU A 24 3.84 -7.83 -4.49
N SER A 25 3.33 -9.05 -4.33
CA SER A 25 2.93 -9.91 -5.47
C SER A 25 1.69 -9.40 -6.21
N ASN A 26 0.77 -8.73 -5.50
CA ASN A 26 -0.40 -8.07 -6.08
C ASN A 26 -0.78 -6.87 -5.20
N PRO A 27 0.04 -5.80 -5.22
CA PRO A 27 0.01 -4.76 -4.21
C PRO A 27 -1.34 -4.07 -4.15
N PHE A 28 -1.92 -3.67 -5.29
CA PHE A 28 -3.20 -2.96 -5.31
C PHE A 28 -4.32 -3.77 -4.64
N LYS A 29 -4.49 -5.03 -5.05
CA LYS A 29 -5.51 -5.90 -4.45
C LYS A 29 -5.23 -6.15 -2.97
N ARG A 30 -3.97 -6.36 -2.59
CA ARG A 30 -3.58 -6.67 -1.21
C ARG A 30 -3.82 -5.50 -0.27
N PHE A 31 -3.43 -4.30 -0.68
CA PHE A 31 -3.67 -3.11 0.12
C PHE A 31 -5.17 -2.74 0.16
N GLU A 32 -5.96 -3.02 -0.88
CA GLU A 32 -7.43 -2.91 -0.82
C GLU A 32 -8.04 -3.93 0.17
N ASP A 33 -7.66 -5.21 0.06
CA ASP A 33 -8.13 -6.27 0.95
C ASP A 33 -7.76 -5.97 2.42
N MET A 34 -6.62 -5.31 2.66
CA MET A 34 -6.14 -4.86 3.98
C MET A 34 -6.73 -3.51 4.44
N ARG A 35 -7.56 -2.84 3.63
CA ARG A 35 -8.12 -1.49 3.91
C ARG A 35 -7.05 -0.43 4.17
N MET A 36 -5.97 -0.50 3.40
CA MET A 36 -4.90 0.49 3.42
C MET A 36 -5.05 1.51 2.29
N LEU A 37 -5.64 1.10 1.16
CA LEU A 37 -5.93 1.98 0.02
C LEU A 37 -7.22 1.57 -0.70
N HIS A 38 -7.77 2.48 -1.48
CA HIS A 38 -8.78 2.24 -2.50
C HIS A 38 -8.16 2.42 -3.88
N HIS A 39 -8.46 1.50 -4.81
CA HIS A 39 -7.99 1.60 -6.18
C HIS A 39 -9.15 1.59 -7.17
N THR A 40 -9.44 2.77 -7.72
CA THR A 40 -10.47 2.92 -8.75
C THR A 40 -9.84 2.76 -10.14
N LYS A 41 -9.79 1.52 -10.63
CA LYS A 41 -9.15 1.17 -11.91
C LYS A 41 -9.67 1.96 -13.11
N THR A 42 -10.98 2.22 -13.16
CA THR A 42 -11.62 2.95 -14.28
C THR A 42 -11.19 4.40 -14.37
N LEU A 43 -10.88 5.02 -13.22
CA LEU A 43 -10.41 6.40 -13.13
C LEU A 43 -8.87 6.49 -13.05
N GLY A 44 -8.18 5.36 -12.84
CA GLY A 44 -6.74 5.33 -12.63
C GLY A 44 -6.29 5.97 -11.31
N VAL A 45 -7.18 6.03 -10.31
CA VAL A 45 -6.92 6.72 -9.04
C VAL A 45 -6.63 5.71 -7.94
N ILE A 46 -5.57 5.96 -7.17
CA ILE A 46 -5.29 5.31 -5.89
C ILE A 46 -5.43 6.34 -4.77
N GLN A 47 -6.06 5.94 -3.67
CA GLN A 47 -6.26 6.80 -2.50
C GLN A 47 -5.96 6.00 -1.23
N VAL A 48 -5.24 6.59 -0.28
CA VAL A 48 -5.07 5.98 1.05
C VAL A 48 -6.43 5.92 1.75
N ASP A 49 -6.72 4.80 2.42
CA ASP A 49 -7.96 4.65 3.18
C ASP A 49 -8.09 5.77 4.23
N GLU A 50 -9.27 6.38 4.31
CA GLU A 50 -9.48 7.57 5.14
C GLU A 50 -9.26 7.30 6.64
N SER A 51 -9.55 6.07 7.10
CA SER A 51 -9.35 5.66 8.49
C SER A 51 -7.87 5.53 8.87
N VAL A 52 -7.02 5.24 7.88
CA VAL A 52 -5.56 5.24 8.02
C VAL A 52 -5.05 6.67 7.93
N TRP A 53 -5.49 7.42 6.92
CA TRP A 53 -5.05 8.80 6.67
C TRP A 53 -5.32 9.74 7.87
N LYS A 54 -6.45 9.57 8.55
CA LYS A 54 -6.80 10.37 9.75
C LYS A 54 -5.87 10.13 10.94
N LYS A 55 -5.19 8.98 11.00
CA LYS A 55 -4.29 8.62 12.11
C LYS A 55 -2.86 9.11 11.90
N LEU A 56 -2.52 9.52 10.69
CA LEU A 56 -1.18 10.00 10.36
C LEU A 56 -1.00 11.45 10.83
N THR A 57 0.19 11.75 11.36
CA THR A 57 0.59 13.13 11.68
C THR A 57 0.80 13.94 10.40
N ARG A 58 0.94 15.26 10.56
CA ARG A 58 1.23 16.13 9.42
C ARG A 58 2.58 15.78 8.79
N GLU A 59 3.57 15.48 9.61
CA GLU A 59 4.93 15.13 9.19
C GLU A 59 4.95 13.80 8.43
N GLU A 60 4.20 12.80 8.90
CA GLU A 60 4.06 11.52 8.20
C GLU A 60 3.40 11.69 6.82
N LYS A 61 2.38 12.54 6.72
CA LYS A 61 1.71 12.85 5.44
C LYS A 61 2.66 13.56 4.47
N GLN A 62 3.40 14.56 4.96
CA GLN A 62 4.39 15.28 4.15
C GLN A 62 5.50 14.35 3.66
N GLU A 63 5.95 13.41 4.49
CA GLU A 63 6.96 12.44 4.08
C GLU A 63 6.43 11.48 3.01
N ILE A 64 5.17 11.02 3.13
CA ILE A 64 4.52 10.22 2.08
C ILE A 64 4.45 11.00 0.76
N GLU A 65 3.99 12.25 0.79
CA GLU A 65 3.92 13.11 -0.40
C GLU A 65 5.31 13.28 -1.04
N ARG A 66 6.33 13.61 -0.24
CA ARG A 66 7.71 13.77 -0.69
C ARG A 66 8.24 12.51 -1.37
N ILE A 67 8.01 11.34 -0.78
CA ILE A 67 8.44 10.05 -1.36
C ILE A 67 7.70 9.80 -2.68
N CYS A 68 6.39 10.03 -2.74
CA CYS A 68 5.60 9.87 -3.95
C CYS A 68 6.14 10.74 -5.10
N ASP A 69 6.38 12.02 -4.84
CA ASP A 69 6.92 12.96 -5.82
C ASP A 69 8.32 12.54 -6.30
N GLU A 70 9.21 12.16 -5.36
CA GLU A 70 10.55 11.69 -5.68
C GLU A 70 10.52 10.43 -6.56
N LYS A 71 9.62 9.48 -6.28
CA LYS A 71 9.49 8.25 -7.08
C LYS A 71 8.88 8.53 -8.45
N LEU A 72 7.90 9.42 -8.55
CA LEU A 72 7.31 9.83 -9.82
C LEU A 72 8.35 10.53 -10.69
N GLU A 73 9.11 11.47 -10.13
CA GLU A 73 10.16 12.16 -10.87
C GLU A 73 11.21 11.17 -11.39
N ASN A 74 11.69 10.27 -10.53
CA ASN A 74 12.65 9.24 -10.91
C ASN A 74 12.10 8.28 -11.99
N TYR A 75 10.79 7.97 -11.97
CA TYR A 75 10.16 7.17 -13.01
C TYR A 75 10.15 7.91 -14.35
N TYR A 76 9.68 9.16 -14.37
CA TYR A 76 9.58 9.96 -15.59
C TYR A 76 10.93 10.37 -16.17
N ARG A 77 11.97 10.52 -15.33
CA ARG A 77 13.36 10.73 -15.80
C ARG A 77 13.87 9.62 -16.71
N ARG A 78 13.32 8.40 -16.63
CA ARG A 78 13.71 7.29 -17.53
C ARG A 78 13.21 7.44 -18.96
N PHE A 79 12.25 8.35 -19.19
CA PHE A 79 11.66 8.64 -20.49
C PHE A 79 12.13 9.98 -21.08
N LYS A 80 13.02 10.69 -20.37
CA LYS A 80 13.78 11.82 -20.90
C LYS A 80 15.10 11.30 -21.47
#